data_AF-A0A955WX34-F1
#
_entry.id   AF-A0A955WX34-F1
#
_cell.length_a   1.000
_cell.length_b   1.000
_cell.length_c   1.000
_cell.angle_alpha   90.00
_cell.angle_beta   90.00
_cell.angle_gamma   90.00
#
_symmetry.space_group_name_H-M   'P 1'
#
loop_
_entity.id
_entity.type
_entity.pdbx_description
1 polymer ?
#
loop_
_entity_poly.entity_id
_entity_poly.type
_entity_poly.pdbx_seq_one_letter_code
_entity_poly.pdbx_strand_id
1 'polypeptide(L)'
;MSDSAVLLVRAVARAFADGRRVVLCGADFETLQLLAEAEVKELVAVFPEADPDAPAGQTAAGAPLKLRPDFRERANSKDLVVDPTGEAPADEVARLLKKQGVYLTAARGPALEAMTHVTAVGARQAAALVAGHGGQPRAVVLDGGTTAEVEIFLGAMHAPIAAPAVVCTVPHPAGAPSAEDSAALADAHAQAAEAQAHLLEAMARFDALEQQAAEAEGHRDAALAAAGQMRDRAQAAEAALEEAERAQQAAEQGRRAAEAALAKAQGELAAVAAKAAEHAELERDYEAVRQELAERRVADKRA
;
A
#
# COMPACT_ATOMS: atom_id res chain seq x y z
N MET A 1 12.05 6.58 22.94
CA MET A 1 12.13 5.11 23.08
C MET A 1 12.92 4.56 21.91
N SER A 2 13.53 3.37 22.03
CA SER A 2 14.24 2.74 20.91
C SER A 2 13.26 2.02 19.98
N ASP A 3 13.44 2.16 18.67
CA ASP A 3 12.64 1.51 17.64
C ASP A 3 12.56 -0.01 17.82
N SER A 4 13.62 -0.63 18.37
CA SER A 4 13.66 -2.07 18.71
C SER A 4 12.60 -2.51 19.73
N ALA A 5 12.24 -1.64 20.69
CA ALA A 5 11.26 -1.97 21.72
C ALA A 5 9.82 -1.91 21.18
N VAL A 6 9.58 -0.95 20.30
CA VAL A 6 8.33 -0.81 19.57
C VAL A 6 8.12 -2.03 18.66
N LEU A 7 9.12 -2.39 17.86
CA LEU A 7 9.06 -3.58 16.98
C LEU A 7 8.75 -4.87 17.75
N LEU A 8 9.37 -5.06 18.92
CA LEU A 8 9.14 -6.24 19.74
C LEU A 8 7.72 -6.28 20.33
N VAL A 9 7.19 -5.14 20.79
CA VAL A 9 5.79 -5.07 21.24
C VAL A 9 4.82 -5.41 20.12
N ARG A 10 5.10 -4.98 18.89
CA ARG A 10 4.28 -5.31 17.71
C ARG A 10 4.30 -6.82 17.40
N ALA A 11 5.48 -7.44 17.47
CA ALA A 11 5.63 -8.87 17.25
C ALA A 11 4.88 -9.70 18.32
N VAL A 12 5.00 -9.31 19.59
CA VAL A 12 4.29 -9.94 20.71
C VAL A 12 2.79 -9.72 20.59
N ALA A 13 2.35 -8.51 20.25
CA ALA A 13 0.94 -8.20 20.04
C ALA A 13 0.32 -9.11 18.97
N ARG A 14 0.98 -9.29 17.82
CA ARG A 14 0.52 -10.19 16.75
C ARG A 14 0.37 -11.63 17.23
N ALA A 15 1.33 -12.11 18.00
CA ALA A 15 1.32 -13.47 18.52
C ALA A 15 0.22 -13.72 19.56
N PHE A 16 -0.14 -12.69 20.34
CA PHE A 16 -1.23 -12.75 21.31
C PHE A 16 -2.60 -12.48 20.72
N ALA A 17 -2.66 -11.91 19.51
CA ALA A 17 -3.88 -11.41 18.90
C ALA A 17 -4.80 -12.50 18.32
N ASP A 18 -4.28 -13.71 18.09
CA ASP A 18 -5.02 -14.81 17.46
C ASP A 18 -6.31 -15.15 18.23
N GLY A 19 -7.45 -15.04 17.55
CA GLY A 19 -8.80 -15.22 18.09
C GLY A 19 -9.24 -14.18 19.14
N ARG A 20 -8.43 -13.17 19.44
CA ARG A 20 -8.70 -12.15 20.47
C ARG A 20 -9.26 -10.86 19.90
N ARG A 21 -9.88 -10.07 20.78
CA ARG A 21 -10.30 -8.70 20.47
C ARG A 21 -9.23 -7.73 20.94
N VAL A 22 -8.71 -6.97 19.99
CA VAL A 22 -7.54 -6.11 20.17
C VAL A 22 -7.94 -4.64 20.09
N VAL A 23 -7.40 -3.84 21.00
CA VAL A 23 -7.43 -2.37 20.93
C VAL A 23 -6.01 -1.87 20.75
N LEU A 24 -5.82 -1.01 19.75
CA LEU A 24 -4.61 -0.23 19.57
C LEU A 24 -4.83 1.19 20.07
N CYS A 25 -3.96 1.62 20.96
CA CYS A 25 -3.88 3.00 21.43
C CYS A 25 -2.72 3.69 20.68
N GLY A 26 -3.04 4.72 19.88
CA GLY A 26 -2.05 5.48 19.12
C GLY A 26 -2.06 5.22 17.61
N ALA A 27 -1.29 6.02 16.89
CA ALA A 27 -1.34 6.13 15.43
C ALA A 27 -0.30 5.27 14.69
N ASP A 28 -0.18 4.01 15.09
CA ASP A 28 0.88 3.13 14.59
C ASP A 28 0.40 2.25 13.42
N PHE A 29 0.61 2.75 12.19
CA PHE A 29 0.25 2.06 10.96
C PHE A 29 0.97 0.71 10.78
N GLU A 30 2.23 0.62 11.20
CA GLU A 30 3.02 -0.62 11.10
C GLU A 30 2.47 -1.70 12.02
N THR A 31 2.04 -1.33 13.23
CA THR A 31 1.34 -2.23 14.16
C THR A 31 0.01 -2.69 13.60
N LEU A 32 -0.74 -1.79 12.98
CA LEU A 32 -2.01 -2.10 12.31
C LEU A 32 -1.83 -3.12 11.19
N GLN A 33 -0.83 -2.93 10.33
CA GLN A 33 -0.51 -3.85 9.25
C GLN A 33 -0.15 -5.24 9.79
N LEU A 34 0.70 -5.31 10.81
CA LEU A 34 1.10 -6.57 11.44
C LEU A 34 -0.07 -7.32 12.08
N LEU A 35 -1.00 -6.61 12.72
CA LEU A 35 -2.19 -7.21 13.33
C LEU A 35 -3.26 -7.57 12.32
N ALA A 36 -3.36 -6.87 11.20
CA ALA A 36 -4.28 -7.21 10.11
C ALA A 36 -3.94 -8.56 9.46
N GLU A 37 -2.68 -9.00 9.55
CA GLU A 37 -2.24 -10.32 9.11
C GLU A 37 -2.53 -11.45 10.13
N ALA A 38 -2.89 -11.12 11.37
CA ALA A 38 -3.31 -12.09 12.38
C ALA A 38 -4.82 -12.34 12.32
N GLU A 39 -5.27 -13.55 12.65
CA GLU A 39 -6.69 -13.87 12.73
C GLU A 39 -7.29 -13.27 14.00
N VAL A 40 -7.65 -11.99 13.96
CA VAL A 40 -8.23 -11.28 15.11
C VAL A 40 -9.75 -11.30 15.07
N LYS A 41 -10.38 -11.50 16.23
CA LYS A 41 -11.85 -11.50 16.35
C LYS A 41 -12.43 -10.10 16.11
N GLU A 42 -11.74 -9.07 16.57
CA GLU A 42 -12.12 -7.67 16.37
C GLU A 42 -10.92 -6.76 16.63
N LEU A 43 -10.50 -5.97 15.63
CA LEU A 43 -9.47 -4.94 15.76
C LEU A 43 -10.13 -3.56 15.87
N VAL A 44 -9.76 -2.80 16.89
CA VAL A 44 -10.18 -1.41 17.08
C VAL A 44 -8.93 -0.57 17.27
N ALA A 45 -8.81 0.54 16.56
CA ALA A 45 -7.69 1.45 16.74
C ALA A 45 -8.21 2.85 17.05
N VAL A 46 -7.61 3.50 18.04
CA VAL A 46 -8.06 4.78 18.57
C VAL A 46 -7.05 5.84 18.15
N PHE A 47 -7.50 6.76 17.30
CA PHE A 47 -6.71 7.87 16.77
C PHE A 47 -7.28 9.20 17.27
N PRO A 48 -6.44 10.18 17.66
CA PRO A 48 -6.91 11.54 17.98
C PRO A 48 -7.55 12.25 16.78
N GLU A 49 -7.13 11.91 15.55
CA GLU A 49 -7.57 12.51 14.28
C GLU A 49 -8.68 11.70 13.58
N ALA A 50 -9.20 10.68 14.25
CA ALA A 50 -10.29 9.84 13.77
C ALA A 50 -11.58 10.63 13.55
N ASP A 51 -12.12 10.62 12.32
CA ASP A 51 -13.51 11.04 12.08
C ASP A 51 -14.45 9.84 12.35
N PRO A 52 -15.32 9.92 13.38
CA PRO A 52 -16.26 8.85 13.71
C PRO A 52 -17.33 8.61 12.63
N ASP A 53 -17.59 9.60 11.76
CA ASP A 53 -18.64 9.54 10.74
C ASP A 53 -18.11 9.15 9.35
N ALA A 54 -16.81 8.85 9.22
CA ALA A 54 -16.20 8.48 7.95
C ALA A 54 -16.65 7.09 7.45
N PRO A 55 -16.92 6.93 6.13
CA PRO A 55 -17.24 5.63 5.56
C PRO A 55 -16.07 4.67 5.73
N ALA A 56 -16.40 3.38 5.92
CA ALA A 56 -15.40 2.33 6.06
C ALA A 56 -14.43 2.36 4.87
N GLY A 57 -13.16 2.64 5.16
CA GLY A 57 -12.09 2.58 4.16
C GLY A 57 -11.44 3.91 3.80
N GLN A 58 -11.86 5.08 4.32
CA GLN A 58 -11.18 6.34 3.99
C GLN A 58 -11.15 7.37 5.13
N THR A 59 -9.96 7.93 5.36
CA THR A 59 -9.73 9.27 5.94
C THR A 59 -9.25 10.23 4.83
N ALA A 60 -9.11 11.53 5.11
CA ALA A 60 -8.57 12.53 4.16
C ALA A 60 -7.11 12.23 3.69
N ALA A 61 -6.41 11.34 4.38
CA ALA A 61 -5.07 10.84 4.04
C ALA A 61 -5.07 9.42 3.40
N GLY A 62 -6.24 8.82 3.15
CA GLY A 62 -6.36 7.55 2.42
C GLY A 62 -6.15 6.26 3.23
N ALA A 63 -6.18 6.29 4.57
CA ALA A 63 -6.06 5.05 5.36
C ALA A 63 -7.43 4.39 5.65
N PRO A 64 -7.57 3.06 5.52
CA PRO A 64 -8.80 2.37 5.90
C PRO A 64 -8.84 2.16 7.41
N LEU A 65 -9.63 2.98 8.11
CA LEU A 65 -9.94 2.81 9.52
C LEU A 65 -11.44 2.58 9.70
N LYS A 66 -11.85 1.37 10.08
CA LYS A 66 -13.14 1.19 10.76
C LYS A 66 -12.98 1.64 12.20
N LEU A 67 -13.03 2.95 12.40
CA LEU A 67 -13.31 3.58 13.67
C LEU A 67 -14.81 3.39 13.92
N ARG A 68 -15.18 2.64 14.94
CA ARG A 68 -16.60 2.54 15.30
C ARG A 68 -17.02 3.86 15.96
N PRO A 69 -18.03 4.59 15.44
CA PRO A 69 -18.57 5.80 16.08
C PRO A 69 -19.22 5.50 17.43
N ASP A 70 -19.65 4.26 17.66
CA ASP A 70 -20.26 3.81 18.89
C ASP A 70 -19.22 3.14 19.81
N PHE A 71 -18.37 3.96 20.44
CA PHE A 71 -17.68 3.59 21.70
C PHE A 71 -18.70 3.46 22.86
N ARG A 72 -19.84 2.80 22.65
CA ARG A 72 -20.65 2.34 23.78
C ARG A 72 -19.99 1.08 24.28
N GLU A 73 -19.26 1.22 25.38
CA GLU A 73 -18.65 0.12 26.12
C GLU A 73 -19.59 -1.08 26.19
N ARG A 74 -19.22 -2.17 25.50
CA ARG A 74 -19.91 -3.43 25.68
C ARG A 74 -19.50 -4.03 27.03
N ALA A 75 -20.38 -4.84 27.62
CA ALA A 75 -20.15 -5.47 28.92
C ALA A 75 -18.88 -6.35 28.97
N ASN A 76 -18.44 -6.86 27.82
CA ASN A 76 -17.24 -7.65 27.66
C ASN A 76 -16.19 -6.79 26.93
N SER A 77 -15.54 -5.84 27.60
CA SER A 77 -14.45 -5.07 26.98
C SER A 77 -13.21 -5.95 26.76
N LYS A 78 -12.18 -5.40 26.14
CA LYS A 78 -11.32 -6.09 25.18
C LYS A 78 -10.30 -7.01 25.86
N ASP A 79 -9.82 -8.00 25.12
CA ASP A 79 -8.98 -9.06 25.66
C ASP A 79 -7.49 -8.66 25.61
N LEU A 80 -7.14 -7.73 24.70
CA LEU A 80 -5.80 -7.19 24.53
C LEU A 80 -5.85 -5.68 24.21
N VAL A 81 -5.07 -4.88 24.93
CA VAL A 81 -4.79 -3.47 24.65
C VAL A 81 -3.30 -3.34 24.36
N VAL A 82 -2.94 -2.71 23.25
CA VAL A 82 -1.56 -2.50 22.82
C VAL A 82 -1.32 -1.00 22.72
N ASP A 83 -0.36 -0.52 23.50
CA ASP A 83 0.10 0.86 23.52
C ASP A 83 1.63 0.86 23.37
N PRO A 84 2.13 0.87 22.13
CA PRO A 84 3.56 0.83 21.86
C PRO A 84 4.31 2.03 22.47
N THR A 85 3.60 3.15 22.68
CA THR A 85 4.17 4.42 23.17
C THR A 85 4.18 4.54 24.70
N GLY A 86 3.27 3.84 25.38
CA GLY A 86 3.05 3.96 26.83
C GLY A 86 2.43 5.30 27.25
N GLU A 87 1.91 6.08 26.30
CA GLU A 87 1.36 7.41 26.54
C GLU A 87 -0.13 7.40 26.91
N ALA A 88 -0.79 6.24 26.83
CA ALA A 88 -2.22 6.15 27.09
C ALA A 88 -2.56 6.54 28.55
N PRO A 89 -3.63 7.34 28.78
CA PRO A 89 -4.07 7.69 30.12
C PRO A 89 -4.47 6.47 30.95
N ALA A 90 -4.08 6.47 32.22
CA ALA A 90 -4.28 5.31 33.10
C ALA A 90 -5.74 4.96 33.34
N ASP A 91 -6.59 5.97 33.50
CA ASP A 91 -8.02 5.87 33.68
C ASP A 91 -8.72 5.31 32.43
N GLU A 92 -8.27 5.70 31.24
CA GLU A 92 -8.79 5.19 29.98
C GLU A 92 -8.40 3.73 29.75
N VAL A 93 -7.14 3.37 29.99
CA VAL A 93 -6.66 1.99 29.88
C VAL A 93 -7.34 1.09 30.91
N ALA A 94 -7.48 1.53 32.16
CA ALA A 94 -8.19 0.77 33.20
C ALA A 94 -9.68 0.58 32.88
N ARG A 95 -10.32 1.58 32.27
CA ARG A 95 -11.72 1.50 31.80
C ARG A 95 -11.88 0.50 30.64
N LEU A 96 -10.89 0.43 29.75
CA LEU A 96 -10.84 -0.49 28.62
C LEU A 96 -10.55 -1.93 29.06
N LEU A 97 -9.65 -2.12 30.03
CA LEU A 97 -9.26 -3.40 30.60
C LEU A 97 -10.23 -3.82 31.73
N LYS A 98 -11.36 -4.44 31.35
CA LYS A 98 -12.25 -5.10 32.33
C LYS A 98 -11.71 -6.50 32.68
N LYS A 99 -12.56 -7.32 33.30
CA LYS A 99 -12.31 -8.60 34.01
C LYS A 99 -11.12 -9.51 33.61
N GLN A 100 -10.67 -9.55 32.35
CA GLN A 100 -9.58 -10.43 31.87
C GLN A 100 -8.68 -9.81 30.77
N GLY A 101 -8.67 -8.48 30.62
CA GLY A 101 -7.86 -7.81 29.59
C GLY A 101 -6.37 -7.80 29.92
N VAL A 102 -5.52 -7.84 28.90
CA VAL A 102 -4.06 -7.67 29.01
C VAL A 102 -3.64 -6.34 28.36
N TYR A 103 -2.79 -5.59 29.04
CA TYR A 103 -2.10 -4.38 28.53
C TYR A 103 -0.68 -4.72 28.09
N LEU A 104 -0.30 -4.33 26.88
CA LEU A 104 1.06 -4.47 26.36
C LEU A 104 1.65 -3.10 26.04
N THR A 105 2.85 -2.82 26.54
CA THR A 105 3.57 -1.59 26.24
C THR A 105 5.10 -1.76 26.26
N ALA A 106 5.78 -0.91 25.49
CA ALA A 106 7.25 -0.83 25.43
C ALA A 106 7.81 0.17 26.45
N ALA A 107 6.96 0.98 27.09
CA ALA A 107 7.36 2.04 28.00
C ALA A 107 6.75 1.84 29.39
N ARG A 108 7.47 2.28 30.43
CA ARG A 108 6.83 2.54 31.71
C ARG A 108 6.05 3.85 31.59
N GLY A 109 4.72 3.73 31.60
CA GLY A 109 3.80 4.85 31.48
C GLY A 109 2.78 4.88 32.61
N PRO A 110 1.99 5.97 32.71
CA PRO A 110 1.02 6.17 33.80
C PRO A 110 -0.02 5.04 33.86
N ALA A 111 -0.42 4.48 32.72
CA ALA A 111 -1.32 3.34 32.67
C ALA A 111 -0.72 2.07 33.29
N LEU A 112 0.56 1.81 33.08
CA LEU A 112 1.22 0.64 33.63
C LEU A 112 1.33 0.72 35.17
N GLU A 113 1.62 1.91 35.69
CA GLU A 113 1.73 2.16 37.14
C GLU A 113 0.41 1.96 37.89
N ALA A 114 -0.71 2.11 37.19
CA ALA A 114 -2.05 1.88 37.74
C ALA A 114 -2.48 0.40 37.72
N MET A 115 -1.68 -0.50 37.13
CA MET A 115 -2.02 -1.93 37.02
C MET A 115 -1.68 -2.72 38.29
N THR A 116 -2.55 -3.65 38.68
CA THR A 116 -2.38 -4.50 39.87
C THR A 116 -1.30 -5.56 39.69
N HIS A 117 -1.15 -6.07 38.47
CA HIS A 117 -0.16 -7.09 38.12
C HIS A 117 0.65 -6.62 36.92
N VAL A 118 1.95 -6.42 37.13
CA VAL A 118 2.89 -6.03 36.08
C VAL A 118 4.01 -7.04 36.01
N THR A 119 4.23 -7.59 34.82
CA THR A 119 5.37 -8.47 34.54
C THR A 119 6.23 -7.81 33.47
N ALA A 120 7.51 -7.60 33.79
CA ALA A 120 8.51 -7.26 32.80
C ALA A 120 9.04 -8.55 32.18
N VAL A 121 9.04 -8.64 30.85
CA VAL A 121 9.56 -9.80 30.13
C VAL A 121 10.67 -9.33 29.20
N GLY A 122 11.76 -10.10 29.16
CA GLY A 122 12.80 -9.90 28.15
C GLY A 122 12.35 -10.39 26.77
N ALA A 123 12.94 -9.84 25.70
CA ALA A 123 12.62 -10.18 24.31
C ALA A 123 12.52 -11.69 24.01
N ARG A 124 13.44 -12.49 24.57
CA ARG A 124 13.44 -13.96 24.41
C ARG A 124 12.29 -14.65 25.16
N GLN A 125 11.93 -14.15 26.34
CA GLN A 125 10.80 -14.67 27.12
C GLN A 125 9.46 -14.28 26.49
N ALA A 126 9.39 -13.10 25.88
CA ALA A 126 8.22 -12.66 25.13
C ALA A 126 7.92 -13.61 23.96
N ALA A 127 8.93 -14.08 23.23
CA ALA A 127 8.79 -15.10 22.19
C ALA A 127 8.40 -16.48 22.75
N ALA A 128 8.84 -16.86 23.95
CA ALA A 128 8.48 -18.13 24.58
C ALA A 128 7.07 -18.14 25.20
N LEU A 129 6.57 -17.00 25.70
CA LEU A 129 5.21 -16.85 26.22
C LEU A 129 4.14 -17.12 25.14
N VAL A 130 4.48 -16.89 23.87
CA VAL A 130 3.66 -17.25 22.69
C VAL A 130 3.42 -18.76 22.60
N ALA A 131 4.38 -19.59 23.00
CA ALA A 131 4.30 -21.04 22.87
C ALA A 131 3.44 -21.71 23.95
N GLY A 132 3.21 -21.04 25.09
CA GLY A 132 2.62 -21.67 26.27
C GLY A 132 1.09 -21.55 26.42
N HIS A 133 0.39 -20.78 25.56
CA HIS A 133 -1.02 -20.39 25.81
C HIS A 133 -2.01 -20.82 24.71
N GLY A 134 -1.70 -21.91 23.98
CA GLY A 134 -2.71 -22.67 23.22
C GLY A 134 -2.92 -22.30 21.75
N GLY A 135 -2.11 -21.39 21.19
CA GLY A 135 -1.99 -21.22 19.74
C GLY A 135 -0.92 -22.16 19.17
N GLN A 136 -1.09 -22.65 17.95
CA GLN A 136 0.02 -23.32 17.26
C GLN A 136 1.14 -22.29 17.02
N PRO A 137 2.42 -22.65 17.28
CA PRO A 137 3.53 -21.73 17.17
C PRO A 137 3.64 -21.22 15.73
N ARG A 138 3.51 -19.91 15.53
CA ARG A 138 4.07 -19.25 14.35
C ARG A 138 5.39 -18.61 14.78
N ALA A 139 6.45 -18.91 14.04
CA ALA A 139 7.78 -18.40 14.29
C ALA A 139 7.74 -16.87 14.34
N VAL A 140 8.15 -16.31 15.49
CA VAL A 140 8.43 -14.88 15.59
C VAL A 140 9.85 -14.70 15.09
N VAL A 141 10.00 -14.30 13.83
CA VAL A 141 11.30 -13.88 13.29
C VAL A 141 11.56 -12.48 13.86
N LEU A 142 12.46 -12.41 14.84
CA LEU A 142 12.97 -11.14 15.34
C LEU A 142 14.10 -10.71 14.41
N ASP A 143 13.76 -9.80 13.52
CA ASP A 143 14.71 -9.23 12.57
C ASP A 143 15.79 -8.43 13.32
N GLY A 144 17.06 -8.78 13.11
CA GLY A 144 18.21 -7.97 13.50
C GLY A 144 18.63 -7.96 14.98
N GLY A 145 19.57 -8.85 15.33
CA GLY A 145 20.85 -8.50 15.95
C GLY A 145 20.94 -7.70 17.26
N THR A 146 19.85 -7.38 17.95
CA THR A 146 19.88 -6.60 19.19
C THR A 146 19.74 -7.49 20.41
N THR A 147 20.88 -7.87 21.00
CA THR A 147 21.01 -8.43 22.35
C THR A 147 20.81 -7.37 23.45
N ALA A 148 20.10 -6.27 23.15
CA ALA A 148 19.68 -5.36 24.19
C ALA A 148 18.59 -6.07 25.01
N GLU A 149 18.73 -6.08 26.34
CA GLU A 149 17.69 -6.52 27.27
C GLU A 149 16.52 -5.54 27.18
N VAL A 150 15.73 -5.66 26.11
CA VAL A 150 14.53 -4.86 25.90
C VAL A 150 13.45 -5.46 26.79
N GLU A 151 13.06 -4.69 27.80
CA GLU A 151 11.94 -5.01 28.68
C GLU A 151 10.62 -4.63 28.02
N ILE A 152 9.70 -5.59 27.91
CA ILE A 152 8.29 -5.36 27.60
C ILE A 152 7.49 -5.51 28.88
N PHE A 153 6.51 -4.63 29.08
CA PHE A 153 5.64 -4.70 30.24
C PHE A 153 4.28 -5.27 29.86
N LEU A 154 3.86 -6.29 30.61
CA LEU A 154 2.52 -6.87 30.59
C LEU A 154 1.78 -6.44 31.85
N GLY A 155 0.72 -5.65 31.67
CA GLY A 155 -0.14 -5.18 32.75
C GLY A 155 -1.49 -5.91 32.76
N ALA A 156 -2.01 -6.20 33.96
CA ALA A 156 -3.38 -6.69 34.14
C ALA A 156 -4.01 -6.11 35.41
N MET A 157 -5.30 -5.78 35.33
CA MET A 157 -6.09 -5.28 36.47
C MET A 157 -6.56 -6.40 37.42
N HIS A 158 -6.66 -7.63 36.92
CA HIS A 158 -7.09 -8.81 37.66
C HIS A 158 -6.07 -9.94 37.49
N ALA A 159 -6.05 -10.88 38.46
CA ALA A 159 -5.07 -11.96 38.49
C ALA A 159 -4.94 -12.64 37.12
N PRO A 160 -3.71 -12.87 36.61
CA PRO A 160 -3.54 -13.50 35.33
C PRO A 160 -4.18 -14.90 35.35
N ILE A 161 -4.83 -15.28 34.26
CA ILE A 161 -5.03 -16.71 33.98
C ILE A 161 -3.61 -17.29 33.98
N ALA A 162 -3.34 -18.18 34.92
CA ALA A 162 -2.00 -18.60 35.30
C ALA A 162 -1.13 -18.94 34.09
N ALA A 163 -0.11 -18.12 33.83
CA ALA A 163 1.01 -18.58 33.03
C ALA A 163 1.77 -19.61 33.88
N PRO A 164 2.12 -20.80 33.36
CA PRO A 164 3.01 -21.69 34.07
C PRO A 164 4.34 -20.96 34.23
N ALA A 165 4.63 -20.54 35.46
CA ALA A 165 5.95 -20.06 35.84
C ALA A 165 6.91 -21.25 35.69
N VAL A 166 7.66 -21.29 34.60
CA VAL A 166 8.80 -22.21 34.49
C VAL A 166 9.93 -21.59 35.32
N VAL A 167 9.89 -21.86 36.62
CA VAL A 167 11.02 -21.64 37.51
C VAL A 167 11.99 -22.81 37.29
N CYS A 168 13.02 -22.59 36.48
CA CYS A 168 14.14 -23.53 36.39
C CYS A 168 14.98 -23.43 37.67
N THR A 169 14.62 -24.15 38.73
CA THR A 169 15.57 -24.48 39.79
C THR A 169 16.35 -25.72 39.39
N VAL A 170 17.63 -25.57 39.08
CA VAL A 170 18.57 -26.70 38.97
C VAL A 170 18.95 -27.10 40.40
N PRO A 171 18.58 -28.30 40.89
CA PRO A 171 19.13 -28.80 42.14
C PRO A 171 20.60 -29.14 41.91
N HIS A 172 21.48 -28.63 42.78
CA HIS A 172 22.90 -29.00 42.80
C HIS A 172 23.03 -30.38 43.46
N PRO A 173 23.45 -31.46 42.76
CA PRO A 173 23.67 -32.74 43.42
C PRO A 173 25.07 -32.74 44.04
N ALA A 174 25.12 -32.71 45.37
CA ALA A 174 26.30 -33.06 46.13
C ALA A 174 26.52 -34.58 46.03
N GLY A 175 27.34 -35.01 45.08
CA GLY A 175 27.77 -36.40 44.91
C GLY A 175 28.66 -36.53 43.68
N ALA A 176 29.85 -37.13 43.84
CA ALA A 176 30.74 -37.38 42.70
C ALA A 176 30.05 -38.31 41.69
N PRO A 177 30.02 -37.97 40.39
CA PRO A 177 29.31 -38.75 39.38
C PRO A 177 29.94 -40.13 39.22
N SER A 178 29.11 -41.16 39.05
CA SER A 178 29.57 -42.51 38.75
C SER A 178 30.17 -42.58 37.33
N ALA A 179 30.94 -43.62 37.01
CA ALA A 179 31.54 -43.78 35.69
C ALA A 179 30.48 -43.89 34.56
N GLU A 180 29.28 -44.39 34.87
CA GLU A 180 28.15 -44.43 33.93
C GLU A 180 27.54 -43.04 33.70
N ASP A 181 27.46 -42.20 34.73
CA ASP A 181 26.98 -40.81 34.62
C ASP A 181 27.92 -39.97 33.75
N SER A 182 29.23 -40.20 33.83
CA SER A 182 30.23 -39.51 33.03
C SER A 182 30.19 -39.88 31.54
N ALA A 183 29.79 -41.12 31.20
CA ALA A 183 29.61 -41.56 29.81
C ALA A 183 28.31 -41.00 29.21
N ALA A 184 27.22 -41.01 29.96
CA ALA A 184 25.95 -40.42 29.55
C ALA A 184 26.05 -38.90 29.34
N LEU A 185 26.82 -38.20 30.19
CA LEU A 185 27.15 -36.78 29.98
C LEU A 185 27.95 -36.56 28.69
N ALA A 186 28.98 -37.38 28.41
CA ALA A 186 29.77 -37.24 27.19
C ALA A 186 28.92 -37.42 25.91
N ASP A 187 28.02 -38.41 25.89
CA ASP A 187 27.08 -38.63 24.78
C ASP A 187 26.08 -37.46 24.64
N ALA A 188 25.56 -36.93 25.74
CA ALA A 188 24.68 -35.76 25.72
C ALA A 188 25.40 -34.50 25.21
N HIS A 189 26.67 -34.31 25.57
CA HIS A 189 27.50 -33.23 25.04
C HIS A 189 27.77 -33.39 23.53
N ALA A 190 27.97 -34.61 23.03
CA ALA A 190 28.13 -34.88 21.61
C ALA A 190 26.84 -34.58 20.82
N GLN A 191 25.67 -35.01 21.33
CA GLN A 191 24.37 -34.70 20.74
C GLN A 191 24.07 -33.21 20.77
N ALA A 192 24.44 -32.50 21.84
CA ALA A 192 24.28 -31.05 21.93
C ALA A 192 25.15 -30.32 20.90
N ALA A 193 26.38 -30.79 20.66
CA ALA A 193 27.26 -30.23 19.63
C ALA A 193 26.73 -30.46 18.21
N GLU A 194 26.17 -31.65 17.93
CA GLU A 194 25.53 -31.97 16.65
C GLU A 194 24.27 -31.13 16.43
N ALA A 195 23.42 -30.99 17.45
CA ALA A 195 22.25 -30.12 17.41
C ALA A 195 22.63 -28.65 17.20
N GLN A 196 23.72 -28.19 17.81
CA GLN A 196 24.25 -26.84 17.62
C GLN A 196 24.76 -26.64 16.18
N ALA A 197 25.43 -27.63 15.59
CA ALA A 197 25.86 -27.58 14.20
C ALA A 197 24.68 -27.50 13.22
N HIS A 198 23.64 -28.31 13.44
CA HIS A 198 22.41 -28.26 12.63
C HIS A 198 21.67 -26.93 12.78
N LEU A 199 21.64 -26.34 13.98
CA LEU A 199 21.04 -25.03 14.18
C LEU A 199 21.79 -23.94 13.40
N LEU A 200 23.12 -23.95 13.43
CA LEU A 200 23.94 -23.00 12.67
C LEU A 200 23.74 -23.17 11.16
N GLU A 201 23.64 -24.40 10.67
CA GLU A 201 23.35 -24.67 9.26
C GLU A 201 21.94 -24.18 8.86
N ALA A 202 20.94 -24.42 9.71
CA ALA A 202 19.58 -23.96 9.48
C ALA A 202 19.50 -22.42 9.46
N MET A 203 20.22 -21.75 10.36
CA MET A 203 20.32 -20.29 10.38
C MET A 203 20.98 -19.75 9.10
N ALA A 204 22.09 -20.34 8.66
CA ALA A 204 22.75 -19.92 7.42
C ALA A 204 21.86 -20.11 6.17
N ARG A 205 21.04 -21.17 6.13
CA ARG A 205 20.04 -21.37 5.07
C ARG A 205 18.91 -20.35 5.15
N PHE A 206 18.48 -19.99 6.35
CA PHE A 206 17.46 -18.97 6.57
C PHE A 206 17.95 -17.60 6.10
N ASP A 207 19.17 -17.19 6.48
CA ASP A 207 19.79 -15.94 6.02
C ASP A 207 19.91 -15.89 4.48
N ALA A 208 20.26 -17.01 3.85
CA ALA A 208 20.33 -17.10 2.39
C ALA A 208 18.95 -16.98 1.73
N LEU A 209 17.89 -17.54 2.34
CA LEU A 209 16.53 -17.40 1.85
C LEU A 209 15.98 -15.98 2.06
N GLU A 210 16.33 -15.31 3.15
CA GLU A 210 15.99 -13.91 3.38
C GLU A 210 16.64 -12.99 2.35
N GLN A 211 17.92 -13.20 2.03
CA GLN A 211 18.59 -12.48 0.96
C GLN A 211 17.92 -12.69 -0.40
N GLN A 212 17.56 -13.94 -0.73
CA GLN A 212 16.83 -14.24 -1.97
C GLN A 212 15.44 -13.58 -2.00
N ALA A 213 14.73 -13.53 -0.87
CA ALA A 213 13.44 -12.87 -0.78
C ALA A 213 13.58 -11.35 -0.99
N ALA A 214 14.58 -10.72 -0.37
CA ALA A 214 14.86 -9.29 -0.54
C ALA A 214 15.24 -8.94 -1.99
N GLU A 215 16.06 -9.78 -2.65
CA GLU A 215 16.37 -9.63 -4.07
C GLU A 215 15.13 -9.77 -4.95
N ALA A 216 14.27 -10.76 -4.67
CA ALA A 216 13.02 -10.97 -5.40
C ALA A 216 12.04 -9.81 -5.22
N GLU A 217 11.94 -9.23 -4.01
CA GLU A 217 11.16 -8.02 -3.76
C GLU A 217 11.72 -6.82 -4.52
N GLY A 218 13.04 -6.62 -4.52
CA GLY A 218 13.68 -5.58 -5.33
C GLY A 218 13.39 -5.73 -6.82
N HIS A 219 13.42 -6.96 -7.35
CA HIS A 219 13.05 -7.25 -8.73
C HIS A 219 11.56 -7.00 -9.01
N ARG A 220 10.68 -7.37 -8.08
CA ARG A 220 9.23 -7.11 -8.19
C ARG A 220 8.95 -5.62 -8.25
N ASP A 221 9.54 -4.83 -7.37
CA ASP A 221 9.31 -3.40 -7.29
C ASP A 221 9.86 -2.68 -8.53
N ALA A 222 11.03 -3.11 -9.04
CA ALA A 222 11.56 -2.65 -10.32
C ALA A 222 10.63 -3.00 -11.51
N ALA A 223 10.05 -4.20 -11.52
CA ALA A 223 9.10 -4.61 -12.54
C ALA A 223 7.79 -3.81 -12.49
N LEU A 224 7.28 -3.53 -11.28
CA LEU A 224 6.10 -2.68 -11.09
C LEU A 224 6.35 -1.25 -11.55
N ALA A 225 7.52 -0.68 -11.24
CA ALA A 225 7.91 0.64 -11.73
C ALA A 225 8.02 0.68 -13.26
N ALA A 226 8.62 -0.34 -13.87
CA ALA A 226 8.71 -0.47 -15.32
C ALA A 226 7.32 -0.61 -15.98
N ALA A 227 6.42 -1.40 -15.38
CA ALA A 227 5.05 -1.53 -15.84
C ALA A 227 4.27 -0.20 -15.75
N GLY A 228 4.48 0.56 -14.68
CA GLY A 228 3.96 1.93 -14.53
C GLY A 228 4.42 2.84 -15.68
N GLN A 229 5.72 2.89 -15.94
CA GLN A 229 6.28 3.69 -17.05
C GLN A 229 5.74 3.26 -18.42
N MET A 230 5.54 1.95 -18.65
CA MET A 230 4.94 1.45 -19.88
C MET A 230 3.48 1.87 -20.03
N ARG A 231 2.71 1.85 -18.94
CA ARG A 231 1.32 2.31 -18.93
C ARG A 231 1.21 3.79 -19.23
N ASP A 232 2.06 4.61 -18.62
CA ASP A 232 2.09 6.05 -18.85
C ASP A 232 2.46 6.36 -20.31
N ARG A 233 3.43 5.63 -20.88
CA ARG A 233 3.79 5.74 -22.31
C ARG A 233 2.66 5.31 -23.24
N ALA A 234 1.92 4.26 -22.89
CA ALA A 234 0.77 3.81 -23.67
C ALA A 234 -0.35 4.86 -23.67
N GLN A 235 -0.66 5.45 -22.51
CA GLN A 235 -1.64 6.54 -22.40
C GLN A 235 -1.22 7.78 -23.17
N ALA A 236 0.06 8.17 -23.11
CA ALA A 236 0.59 9.28 -23.88
C ALA A 236 0.53 9.01 -25.40
N ALA A 237 0.81 7.78 -25.84
CA ALA A 237 0.71 7.39 -27.24
C ALA A 237 -0.73 7.38 -27.74
N GLU A 238 -1.69 6.92 -26.92
CA GLU A 238 -3.12 6.94 -27.24
C GLU A 238 -3.64 8.37 -27.38
N ALA A 239 -3.28 9.27 -26.45
CA ALA A 239 -3.63 10.69 -26.55
C ALA A 239 -3.03 11.35 -27.81
N ALA A 240 -1.78 11.03 -28.15
CA ALA A 240 -1.13 11.53 -29.36
C ALA A 240 -1.80 11.00 -30.65
N LEU A 241 -2.27 9.75 -30.64
CA LEU A 241 -3.01 9.16 -31.76
C LEU A 241 -4.34 9.88 -31.97
N GLU A 242 -5.11 10.11 -30.89
CA GLU A 242 -6.37 10.85 -30.99
C GLU A 242 -6.17 12.28 -31.51
N GLU A 243 -5.09 12.96 -31.09
CA GLU A 243 -4.76 14.29 -31.58
C GLU A 243 -4.38 14.25 -33.07
N ALA A 244 -3.60 13.26 -33.50
CA ALA A 244 -3.25 13.07 -34.90
C ALA A 244 -4.48 12.76 -35.78
N GLU A 245 -5.41 11.95 -35.29
CA GLU A 245 -6.67 11.65 -35.99
C GLU A 245 -7.54 12.91 -36.14
N ARG A 246 -7.64 13.74 -35.09
CA ARG A 246 -8.35 15.04 -35.17
C ARG A 246 -7.68 15.98 -36.18
N ALA A 247 -6.36 16.04 -36.19
CA ALA A 247 -5.60 16.84 -37.15
C ALA A 247 -5.81 16.37 -38.59
N GLN A 248 -5.82 15.04 -38.82
CA GLN A 248 -6.10 14.47 -40.13
C GLN A 248 -7.52 14.79 -40.60
N GLN A 249 -8.52 14.64 -39.74
CA GLN A 249 -9.91 14.98 -40.08
C GLN A 249 -10.06 16.47 -40.45
N ALA A 250 -9.42 17.36 -39.70
CA ALA A 250 -9.40 18.79 -40.01
C ALA A 250 -8.72 19.07 -41.36
N ALA A 251 -7.61 18.40 -41.65
CA ALA A 251 -6.91 18.52 -42.93
C ALA A 251 -7.76 18.00 -44.11
N GLU A 252 -8.46 16.87 -43.94
CA GLU A 252 -9.36 16.33 -44.96
C GLU A 252 -10.56 17.24 -45.23
N GLN A 253 -11.15 17.82 -44.19
CA GLN A 253 -12.21 18.82 -44.33
C GLN A 253 -11.71 20.07 -45.05
N GLY A 254 -10.51 20.56 -44.69
CA GLY A 254 -9.85 21.66 -45.37
C GLY A 254 -9.61 21.38 -46.84
N ARG A 255 -9.15 20.18 -47.18
CA ARG A 255 -8.97 19.73 -48.57
C ARG A 255 -10.29 19.72 -49.35
N ARG A 256 -11.36 19.15 -48.77
CA ARG A 256 -12.69 19.14 -49.41
C ARG A 256 -13.23 20.54 -49.65
N ALA A 257 -13.03 21.46 -48.69
CA ALA A 257 -13.42 22.86 -48.84
C ALA A 257 -12.63 23.56 -49.97
N ALA A 258 -11.32 23.30 -50.05
CA ALA A 258 -10.47 23.83 -51.12
C ALA A 258 -10.85 23.28 -52.51
N GLU A 259 -11.13 21.97 -52.62
CA GLU A 259 -11.61 21.33 -53.85
C GLU A 259 -12.96 21.93 -54.30
N ALA A 260 -13.89 22.16 -53.38
CA ALA A 260 -15.18 22.81 -53.68
C ALA A 260 -15.01 24.27 -54.14
N ALA A 261 -14.10 25.02 -53.49
CA ALA A 261 -13.80 26.40 -53.88
C ALA A 261 -13.16 26.47 -55.28
N LEU A 262 -12.27 25.52 -55.60
CA LEU A 262 -11.67 25.41 -56.93
C LEU A 262 -12.72 25.11 -58.00
N ALA A 263 -13.61 24.15 -57.75
CA ALA A 263 -14.70 23.83 -58.68
C ALA A 263 -15.61 25.04 -58.94
N LYS A 264 -15.92 25.82 -57.89
CA LYS A 264 -16.68 27.07 -58.02
C LYS A 264 -15.94 28.09 -58.89
N ALA A 265 -14.66 28.32 -58.63
CA ALA A 265 -13.84 29.26 -59.39
C ALA A 265 -13.71 28.85 -60.87
N GLN A 266 -13.60 27.55 -61.17
CA GLN A 266 -13.61 27.04 -62.55
C GLN A 266 -14.96 27.29 -63.24
N GLY A 267 -16.08 27.12 -62.53
CA GLY A 267 -17.40 27.45 -63.06
C GLY A 267 -17.57 28.94 -63.36
N GLU A 268 -17.08 29.81 -62.48
CA GLU A 268 -17.07 31.26 -62.70
C GLU A 268 -16.19 31.64 -63.90
N LEU A 269 -15.00 31.05 -64.03
CA LEU A 269 -14.10 31.26 -65.17
C LEU A 269 -14.77 30.83 -66.50
N ALA A 270 -15.43 29.67 -66.52
CA ALA A 270 -16.17 29.20 -67.68
C ALA A 270 -17.33 30.15 -68.05
N ALA A 271 -18.04 30.68 -67.06
CA ALA A 271 -19.09 31.67 -67.30
C ALA A 271 -18.55 32.99 -67.87
N VAL A 272 -17.38 33.45 -67.39
CA VAL A 272 -16.70 34.63 -67.96
C VAL A 272 -16.25 34.36 -69.39
N ALA A 273 -15.69 33.18 -69.68
CA ALA A 273 -15.28 32.80 -71.03
C ALA A 273 -16.47 32.73 -72.00
N ALA A 274 -17.63 32.21 -71.55
CA ALA A 274 -18.86 32.20 -72.34
C ALA A 274 -19.33 33.62 -72.69
N LYS A 275 -19.36 34.53 -71.71
CA LYS A 275 -19.71 35.94 -71.95
C LYS A 275 -18.72 36.64 -72.89
N ALA A 276 -17.43 36.33 -72.78
CA ALA A 276 -16.42 36.86 -73.69
C ALA A 276 -16.63 36.38 -75.13
N ALA A 277 -17.04 35.11 -75.32
CA ALA A 277 -17.39 34.58 -76.63
C ALA A 277 -18.64 35.27 -77.21
N GLU A 278 -19.70 35.45 -76.41
CA GLU A 278 -20.91 36.20 -76.81
C GLU A 278 -20.57 37.64 -77.21
N HIS A 279 -19.72 38.32 -76.44
CA HIS A 279 -19.27 39.68 -76.78
C HIS A 279 -18.50 39.72 -78.10
N ALA A 280 -17.61 38.74 -78.35
CA ALA A 280 -16.85 38.66 -79.59
C ALA A 280 -17.74 38.37 -80.82
N GLU A 281 -18.86 37.66 -80.65
CA GLU A 281 -19.86 37.50 -81.70
C GLU A 281 -20.61 38.81 -81.97
N LEU A 282 -21.07 39.48 -80.91
CA LEU A 282 -21.72 40.79 -81.03
C LEU A 282 -20.83 41.85 -81.70
N GLU A 283 -19.53 41.85 -81.40
CA GLU A 283 -18.56 42.73 -82.06
C GLU A 283 -18.46 42.42 -83.56
N ARG A 284 -18.41 41.14 -83.95
CA ARG A 284 -18.39 40.72 -85.36
C ARG A 284 -19.66 41.13 -86.09
N ASP A 285 -20.83 40.92 -85.48
CA ASP A 285 -22.12 41.31 -86.05
C ASP A 285 -22.21 42.83 -86.21
N TYR A 286 -21.75 43.59 -85.21
CA TYR A 286 -21.71 45.05 -85.27
C TYR A 286 -20.78 45.55 -86.38
N GLU A 287 -19.59 44.95 -86.54
CA GLU A 287 -18.67 45.28 -87.62
C GLU A 287 -19.26 44.96 -89.00
N ALA A 288 -19.94 43.82 -89.15
CA ALA A 288 -20.62 43.45 -90.40
C ALA A 288 -21.71 44.48 -90.78
N VAL A 289 -22.58 44.85 -89.83
CA VAL A 289 -23.60 45.90 -90.06
C VAL A 289 -22.96 47.25 -90.39
N ARG A 290 -21.86 47.60 -89.72
CA ARG A 290 -21.13 48.85 -89.99
C ARG A 290 -20.54 48.86 -91.41
N GLN A 291 -19.99 47.74 -91.87
CA GLN A 291 -19.49 47.58 -93.23
C GLN A 291 -20.63 47.68 -94.25
N GLU A 292 -21.73 46.97 -94.04
CA GLU A 292 -22.91 47.03 -94.94
C GLU A 292 -23.44 48.46 -95.07
N LEU A 293 -23.56 49.20 -93.96
CA LEU A 293 -23.97 50.61 -93.96
C LEU A 293 -22.97 51.50 -94.70
N ALA A 294 -21.67 51.23 -94.58
CA ALA A 294 -20.64 51.97 -95.31
C ALA A 294 -20.73 51.72 -96.82
N GLU A 295 -20.92 50.48 -97.24
CA GLU A 295 -21.12 50.09 -98.64
C GLU A 295 -22.37 50.74 -99.23
N ARG A 296 -23.51 50.71 -98.52
CA ARG A 296 -24.75 51.39 -98.93
C ARG A 296 -24.54 52.89 -99.11
N ARG A 297 -23.86 53.57 -98.18
CA ARG A 297 -23.53 55.01 -98.30
C ARG A 297 -22.66 55.33 -99.51
N VAL A 298 -21.74 54.44 -99.89
CA VAL A 298 -20.92 54.61 -101.10
C VAL A 298 -21.76 54.40 -102.35
N ALA A 299 -22.67 53.43 -102.36
CA ALA A 299 -23.60 53.19 -103.46
C ALA A 299 -24.56 54.38 -103.66
N ASP A 300 -25.16 54.90 -102.58
CA ASP A 300 -26.06 56.05 -102.63
C ASP A 300 -25.38 57.32 -103.15
N LYS A 301 -24.07 57.50 -102.91
CA LYS A 301 -23.29 58.63 -103.45
C LYS A 301 -22.95 58.48 -104.95
N ARG A 302 -23.05 57.27 -105.49
CA ARG A 302 -22.74 56.96 -106.89
C ARG A 302 -23.98 56.99 -107.80
N ALA A 303 -25.16 56.78 -107.23
CA ALA A 303 -26.46 56.93 -107.90
C ALA A 303 -26.83 58.41 -108.06
#